data_AF-A0A7X5XZV3-F1
#
_entry.id   AF-A0A7X5XZV3-F1
#
_cell.length_a   1.000
_cell.length_b   1.000
_cell.length_c   1.000
_cell.angle_alpha   90.00
_cell.angle_beta   90.00
_cell.angle_gamma   90.00
#
_symmetry.space_group_name_H-M   'P 1'
#
loop_
_entity.id
_entity.type
_entity.pdbx_description
1 polymer ?
#
loop_
_entity_poly.entity_id
_entity_poly.type
_entity_poly.pdbx_seq_one_letter_code
_entity_poly.pdbx_strand_id
1 'polypeptide(L)' 'YAAAEGSDALVIVTEWDAFRALDLTRIKNSLKAPVLVDLRNIYPPAELERAGLQYTGVGKPSRD' A
#
# COMPACT_ATOMS: atom_id res chain seq x y z
N TYR A 1 5.66 -9.61 3.39
CA TYR A 1 6.63 -8.66 3.97
C TYR A 1 7.97 -8.64 3.23
N ALA A 2 8.71 -9.76 3.11
CA ALA A 2 10.02 -9.76 2.44
C ALA A 2 10.04 -9.09 1.05
N ALA A 3 8.96 -9.25 0.26
CA ALA A 3 8.83 -8.58 -1.04
C ALA A 3 8.83 -7.03 -0.98
N ALA A 4 8.50 -6.43 0.16
CA ALA A 4 8.51 -4.99 0.38
C ALA A 4 9.85 -4.48 0.96
N GLU A 5 10.74 -5.38 1.37
CA GLU A 5 11.97 -4.99 2.06
C GLU A 5 12.96 -4.34 1.11
N GLY A 6 13.23 -3.05 1.33
CA GLY A 6 14.12 -2.25 0.47
C GLY A 6 13.59 -1.98 -0.93
N SER A 7 12.30 -2.23 -1.20
CA SER A 7 11.69 -1.86 -2.49
C SER A 7 11.29 -0.39 -2.52
N ASP A 8 11.24 0.19 -3.72
CA ASP A 8 10.86 1.59 -3.93
C ASP A 8 9.34 1.80 -3.86
N ALA A 9 8.56 0.74 -4.11
CA ALA A 9 7.10 0.72 -3.98
C ALA A 9 6.60 -0.70 -3.70
N LEU A 10 5.35 -0.80 -3.22
CA LEU A 10 4.58 -2.05 -3.15
C LEU A 10 3.38 -1.96 -4.09
N VAL A 11 3.13 -3.01 -4.87
CA VAL A 11 1.97 -3.09 -5.79
C VAL A 11 1.11 -4.30 -5.47
N ILE A 12 -0.19 -4.09 -5.24
CA ILE A 12 -1.18 -5.15 -5.04
C ILE A 12 -1.85 -5.43 -6.38
N VAL A 13 -1.56 -6.61 -6.96
CA VAL A 13 -2.10 -7.04 -8.27
C VAL A 13 -3.26 -8.01 -8.11
N THR A 14 -3.28 -8.79 -7.02
CA THR A 14 -4.30 -9.80 -6.75
C THR A 14 -4.82 -9.63 -5.32
N GLU A 15 -6.14 -9.76 -5.16
CA GLU A 15 -6.94 -9.43 -3.99
C GLU A 15 -7.04 -10.57 -2.96
N TRP A 16 -5.93 -11.30 -2.75
CA TRP A 16 -5.89 -12.36 -1.76
C TRP A 16 -6.21 -11.81 -0.35
N ASP A 17 -7.05 -12.52 0.40
CA ASP A 17 -7.49 -12.06 1.73
C ASP A 17 -6.34 -11.84 2.71
N ALA A 18 -5.23 -12.58 2.55
CA ALA A 18 -4.00 -12.39 3.31
C ALA A 18 -3.42 -10.96 3.18
N PHE A 19 -3.73 -10.25 2.08
CA PHE A 19 -3.28 -8.88 1.87
C PHE A 19 -4.22 -7.82 2.43
N ARG A 20 -5.41 -8.17 2.95
CA ARG A 20 -6.38 -7.20 3.50
C ARG A 20 -6.08 -6.77 4.93
N ALA A 21 -5.21 -7.51 5.62
CA ALA A 21 -4.89 -7.29 7.03
C ALA A 21 -3.37 -7.18 7.27
N LEU A 22 -2.65 -6.60 6.31
CA LEU A 22 -1.21 -6.34 6.52
C LEU A 22 -1.04 -5.23 7.55
N ASP A 23 -0.07 -5.39 8.43
CA ASP A 23 0.49 -4.28 9.21
C ASP A 23 1.09 -3.23 8.26
N LEU A 24 0.34 -2.16 8.01
CA LEU A 24 0.70 -1.06 7.12
C LEU A 24 1.88 -0.24 7.65
N THR A 25 2.03 -0.12 8.98
CA THR A 25 3.18 0.57 9.59
C THR A 25 4.45 -0.22 9.33
N ARG A 26 4.40 -1.54 9.44
CA ARG A 26 5.52 -2.41 9.04
C ARG A 26 5.85 -2.27 7.56
N ILE A 27 4.84 -2.26 6.67
CA ILE A 27 5.06 -2.06 5.24
C ILE A 27 5.76 -0.74 4.98
N LYS A 28 5.26 0.38 5.52
CA LYS A 28 5.88 1.70 5.39
C LYS A 28 7.35 1.70 5.80
N ASN A 29 7.67 1.08 6.94
CA ASN A 29 9.04 1.03 7.47
C ASN A 29 9.97 0.09 6.68
N SER A 30 9.43 -0.83 5.89
CA SER A 30 10.21 -1.74 5.04
C SER A 30 10.59 -1.14 3.69
N LEU A 31 9.85 -0.14 3.19
CA LEU A 31 10.07 0.46 1.88
C LEU A 31 11.13 1.58 1.91
N LYS A 32 11.81 1.81 0.79
CA LYS A 32 12.70 2.98 0.60
C LYS A 32 11.93 4.29 0.47
N ALA A 33 10.78 4.23 -0.21
CA ALA A 33 9.81 5.29 -0.31
C ALA A 33 8.44 4.72 0.05
N PRO A 34 7.57 5.45 0.77
CA PRO A 34 6.34 4.89 1.33
C PRO A 34 5.22 4.77 0.27
N VAL A 35 5.52 4.25 -0.91
CA VAL A 35 4.59 4.19 -2.05
C VAL A 35 3.85 2.86 -2.08
N LEU A 36 2.51 2.92 -2.10
CA LEU A 36 1.65 1.76 -2.27
C LEU A 36 0.65 1.98 -3.41
N VAL A 37 0.67 1.07 -4.39
CA VAL A 37 -0.25 1.03 -5.51
C VAL A 37 -1.19 -0.16 -5.35
N ASP A 38 -2.49 0.10 -5.25
CA ASP A 38 -3.52 -0.93 -5.11
C ASP A 38 -4.36 -1.04 -6.38
N LEU A 39 -4.09 -2.06 -7.19
CA LEU A 39 -4.82 -2.31 -8.43
C LEU A 39 -6.15 -3.05 -8.21
N ARG A 40 -6.47 -3.35 -6.94
CA ARG A 40 -7.67 -4.08 -6.53
C ARG A 40 -8.55 -3.29 -5.57
N ASN A 41 -8.11 -2.12 -5.11
CA ASN A 41 -8.80 -1.26 -4.15
C ASN A 41 -9.26 -2.02 -2.90
N ILE A 42 -8.42 -2.92 -2.38
CA ILE A 42 -8.72 -3.70 -1.18
C ILE A 42 -8.61 -2.87 0.11
N TYR A 43 -7.92 -1.73 0.06
CA TYR A 43 -7.76 -0.83 1.19
C TYR A 43 -8.56 0.48 1.07
N PRO A 44 -9.12 1.00 2.18
CA PRO A 44 -9.62 2.37 2.24
C PRO A 44 -8.45 3.38 2.20
N PRO A 45 -8.48 4.42 1.34
CA PRO A 45 -7.39 5.39 1.21
C PRO A 45 -6.99 6.06 2.54
N ALA A 46 -7.96 6.36 3.40
CA ALA A 46 -7.73 7.01 4.70
C ALA A 46 -6.89 6.16 5.66
N GLU A 47 -6.94 4.83 5.56
CA GLU A 47 -6.12 3.95 6.40
C GLU A 47 -4.65 4.01 6.00
N LEU A 48 -4.39 4.08 4.69
CA LEU A 48 -3.06 4.13 4.09
C LEU A 48 -2.39 5.47 4.41
N GLU A 49 -3.14 6.56 4.30
CA GLU A 49 -2.70 7.91 4.67
C GLU A 49 -2.36 8.01 6.16
N ARG A 50 -3.22 7.47 7.03
CA ARG A 50 -2.97 7.43 8.47
C ARG A 50 -1.73 6.59 8.82
N ALA A 51 -1.44 5.55 8.04
CA ALA A 51 -0.20 4.78 8.14
C ALA A 51 1.03 5.50 7.55
N GLY A 52 0.83 6.62 6.84
CA GLY A 52 1.88 7.41 6.22
C GLY A 52 2.37 6.85 4.89
N LEU A 53 1.52 6.12 4.16
CA LEU A 53 1.77 5.63 2.81
C LEU A 53 1.17 6.59 1.77
N GLN A 54 1.93 6.84 0.70
CA GLN A 54 1.45 7.46 -0.53
C GLN A 54 0.64 6.43 -1.31
N TYR A 55 -0.68 6.61 -1.36
CA TYR A 55 -1.61 5.66 -1.93
C TYR A 55 -2.01 6.02 -3.37
N THR A 56 -2.00 5.05 -4.26
CA THR A 56 -2.62 5.14 -5.59
C THR A 56 -3.56 3.96 -5.80
N GLY A 57 -4.83 4.25 -6.08
CA GLY A 57 -5.85 3.24 -6.38
C GLY A 57 -6.48 3.44 -7.76
N VAL A 58 -7.05 2.38 -8.31
CA VAL A 58 -7.73 2.45 -9.62
C VAL A 58 -9.09 3.13 -9.48
N GLY A 59 -9.33 4.18 -10.26
CA GLY A 59 -10.60 4.93 -10.22
C GLY A 59 -10.80 5.74 -8.93
N LYS A 60 -9.72 6.07 -8.22
CA LYS A 60 -9.71 6.97 -7.07
C LYS A 60 -9.10 8.31 -7.48
N PRO A 61 -9.55 9.44 -6.88
CA PRO A 61 -8.90 10.73 -7.13
C PRO A 61 -7.44 10.67 -6.70
N SER A 62 -6.56 11.26 -7.50
CA SER A 62 -5.19 11.52 -7.07
C SER A 62 -5.21 12.47 -5.87
N ARG A 63 -4.38 12.19 -4.88
CA ARG A 63 -4.17 13.05 -3.72
C ARG A 63 -2.72 13.51 -3.82
N ASP A 64 -2.56 14.76 -4.24
CA ASP A 64 -1.28 15.45 -4.33
C ASP A 64 -0.78 15.85 -2.93
#